data_AF-G3EQR2-F1
#
_entry.id   AF-G3EQR2-F1
#
_cell.length_a   1.000
_cell.length_b   1.000
_cell.length_c   1.000
_cell.angle_alpha   90.00
_cell.angle_beta   90.00
_cell.angle_gamma   90.00
#
_symmetry.space_group_name_H-M   'P 1'
#
loop_
_entity.id
_entity.type
_entity.pdbx_description
1 polymer ?
#
loop_
_entity_poly.entity_id
_entity_poly.type
_entity_poly.pdbx_seq_one_letter_code
_entity_poly.pdbx_strand_id
1 'polypeptide(L)'
;VVRSSVENDIVGAKLQKAKGLKKGAVLTKEFLEKLPFAKWLEISFEDKKLNDRVEKAKEYYDEAKIAVDAKFEVKKKSITQSNELSPGVIKTVKVFVAIKKRIQPGDKMAGRHGNKGVVSRVLPVEDMPYMEDGTPVDVCLNPLGIPSRMNIGQILEAHLGLASYGLGKRIEETLEQTKKVAELRKTLEEVYNSVGNKKVDLESLSDEEVLTLCENLKDGVPIATPVFDGAKEEDIKSLLKIGGFASNGQMKLFDGRTGQSFDRHVTVGYMYMLKLDHLVDDKMHARSTGSYSLVTQQPLGGKAQFGGQRFGEMEVWALQAYGAAYTLREMLTVKSDDIAGRSKMYKNIVDGKLTMNVDVPESFNVL
;
A
#
# COMPACT_ATOMS: atom_id res chain seq x y z
N VAL A 1 -17.71 -3.91 29.54
CA VAL A 1 -18.88 -4.76 29.23
C VAL A 1 -19.55 -5.26 30.51
N VAL A 2 -18.91 -6.12 31.31
CA VAL A 2 -19.50 -6.67 32.57
C VAL A 2 -19.90 -5.57 33.56
N ARG A 3 -19.02 -4.59 33.80
CA ARG A 3 -19.29 -3.46 34.71
C ARG A 3 -20.55 -2.68 34.34
N SER A 4 -20.72 -2.34 33.07
CA SER A 4 -21.86 -1.56 32.57
C SER A 4 -23.17 -2.35 32.59
N SER A 5 -23.12 -3.66 32.34
CA SER A 5 -24.31 -4.53 32.44
C SER A 5 -24.79 -4.64 33.88
N VAL A 6 -23.86 -4.90 34.81
CA VAL A 6 -24.14 -5.03 36.24
C VAL A 6 -24.60 -3.69 36.84
N GLU A 7 -24.06 -2.56 36.37
CA GLU A 7 -24.51 -1.22 36.77
C GLU A 7 -25.97 -0.95 36.39
N ASN A 8 -26.34 -1.25 35.14
CA ASN A 8 -27.71 -1.04 34.66
C ASN A 8 -28.73 -1.95 35.37
N ASP A 9 -28.32 -3.16 35.74
CA ASP A 9 -29.19 -4.11 36.45
C ASP A 9 -29.34 -3.75 37.94
N ILE A 10 -28.31 -3.17 38.57
CA ILE A 10 -28.28 -2.90 40.02
C ILE A 10 -28.86 -1.51 40.38
N VAL A 11 -28.78 -0.52 39.48
CA VAL A 11 -29.33 0.83 39.72
C VAL A 11 -30.86 0.77 39.80
N GLY A 12 -31.42 1.25 40.91
CA GLY A 12 -32.87 1.21 41.15
C GLY A 12 -33.39 -0.04 41.88
N ALA A 13 -32.54 -1.05 42.10
CA ALA A 13 -32.92 -2.27 42.82
C ALA A 13 -32.99 -2.05 44.35
N LYS A 14 -33.93 -2.71 45.01
CA LYS A 14 -34.07 -2.69 46.48
C LYS A 14 -33.08 -3.65 47.13
N LEU A 15 -32.29 -3.11 48.05
CA LEU A 15 -31.25 -3.84 48.76
C LEU A 15 -31.82 -4.75 49.84
N GLN A 16 -31.45 -6.04 49.81
CA GLN A 16 -31.69 -6.94 50.93
C GLN A 16 -30.55 -6.86 51.96
N LYS A 17 -29.30 -6.80 51.49
CA LYS A 17 -28.10 -6.66 52.33
C LYS A 17 -26.93 -6.05 51.56
N ALA A 18 -26.40 -4.93 52.06
CA ALA A 18 -25.16 -4.31 51.56
C ALA A 18 -24.37 -3.71 52.75
N LYS A 19 -23.04 -3.82 52.73
CA LYS A 19 -22.19 -3.17 53.75
C LYS A 19 -22.26 -1.65 53.59
N GLY A 20 -22.94 -0.96 54.51
CA GLY A 20 -23.02 0.51 54.56
C GLY A 20 -24.35 1.14 54.15
N LEU A 21 -25.38 0.35 53.80
CA LEU A 21 -26.74 0.84 53.46
C LEU A 21 -27.82 0.05 54.23
N LYS A 22 -28.93 0.73 54.59
CA LYS A 22 -30.07 0.12 55.27
C LYS A 22 -30.88 -0.77 54.31
N LYS A 23 -31.46 -1.86 54.84
CA LYS A 23 -32.36 -2.77 54.11
C LYS A 23 -33.52 -1.98 53.48
N GLY A 24 -33.81 -2.21 52.20
CA GLY A 24 -34.85 -1.53 51.43
C GLY A 24 -34.45 -0.21 50.77
N ALA A 25 -33.20 0.26 50.93
CA ALA A 25 -32.70 1.44 50.23
C ALA A 25 -32.53 1.18 48.73
N VAL A 26 -32.92 2.15 47.91
CA VAL A 26 -32.75 2.12 46.45
C VAL A 26 -31.32 2.51 46.11
N LEU A 27 -30.68 1.71 45.27
CA LEU A 27 -29.28 1.91 44.91
C LEU A 27 -29.13 3.01 43.85
N THR A 28 -28.42 4.09 44.20
CA THR A 28 -28.18 5.24 43.31
C THR A 28 -26.83 5.14 42.61
N LYS A 29 -26.75 5.65 41.37
CA LYS A 29 -25.54 5.63 40.53
C LYS A 29 -24.33 6.30 41.21
N GLU A 30 -24.56 7.40 41.90
CA GLU A 30 -23.54 8.16 42.64
C GLU A 30 -22.88 7.38 43.79
N PHE A 31 -23.58 6.39 44.35
CA PHE A 31 -23.06 5.53 45.41
C PHE A 31 -22.20 4.39 44.85
N LEU A 32 -22.58 3.85 43.68
CA LEU A 32 -21.80 2.82 42.99
C LEU A 32 -20.43 3.34 42.55
N GLU A 33 -20.37 4.55 41.99
CA GLU A 33 -19.10 5.14 41.54
C GLU A 33 -18.06 5.31 42.65
N LYS A 34 -18.48 5.41 43.91
CA LYS A 34 -17.61 5.52 45.09
C LYS A 34 -17.06 4.16 45.56
N LEU A 35 -17.61 3.04 45.09
CA LEU A 35 -17.21 1.70 45.51
C LEU A 35 -16.38 0.98 44.43
N PRO A 36 -15.33 0.24 44.83
CA PRO A 36 -14.63 -0.66 43.91
C PRO A 36 -15.58 -1.72 43.34
N PHE A 37 -15.45 -2.03 42.06
CA PHE A 37 -16.32 -2.97 41.33
C PHE A 37 -16.42 -4.35 42.00
N ALA A 38 -15.34 -4.84 42.63
CA ALA A 38 -15.34 -6.09 43.38
C ALA A 38 -16.41 -6.12 44.50
N LYS A 39 -16.70 -4.96 45.11
CA LYS A 39 -17.72 -4.84 46.16
C LYS A 39 -19.15 -4.76 45.61
N TRP A 40 -19.32 -4.52 44.31
CA TRP A 40 -20.64 -4.49 43.67
C TRP A 40 -21.20 -5.91 43.52
N LEU A 41 -20.33 -6.88 43.25
CA LEU A 41 -20.64 -8.30 43.10
C LEU A 41 -20.91 -9.01 44.45
N GLU A 42 -20.71 -8.32 45.57
CA GLU A 42 -20.99 -8.81 46.93
C GLU A 42 -22.35 -8.32 47.48
N ILE A 43 -23.08 -7.52 46.69
CA ILE A 43 -24.36 -6.94 47.09
C ILE A 43 -25.49 -7.95 46.86
N SER A 44 -26.37 -8.11 47.85
CA SER A 44 -27.55 -8.99 47.74
C SER A 44 -28.84 -8.18 47.62
N PHE A 45 -29.67 -8.54 46.66
CA PHE A 45 -30.91 -7.86 46.30
C PHE A 45 -32.14 -8.69 46.70
N GLU A 46 -33.28 -8.03 46.89
CA GLU A 46 -34.53 -8.74 47.24
C GLU A 46 -35.07 -9.61 46.09
N ASP A 47 -34.71 -9.28 44.85
CA ASP A 47 -35.09 -10.06 43.67
C ASP A 47 -34.14 -11.24 43.44
N LYS A 48 -34.70 -12.45 43.48
CA LYS A 48 -33.98 -13.71 43.25
C LYS A 48 -33.37 -13.79 41.85
N LYS A 49 -34.03 -13.27 40.82
CA LYS A 49 -33.52 -13.30 39.43
C LYS A 49 -32.31 -12.38 39.24
N LEU A 50 -32.25 -11.28 40.01
CA LEU A 50 -31.14 -10.34 39.96
C LEU A 50 -29.90 -10.94 40.63
N ASN A 51 -30.09 -11.64 41.75
CA ASN A 51 -29.00 -12.35 42.43
C ASN A 51 -28.39 -13.44 41.54
N ASP A 52 -29.20 -14.25 40.84
CA ASP A 52 -28.70 -15.28 39.92
C ASP A 52 -27.86 -14.68 38.76
N ARG A 53 -28.19 -13.46 38.30
CA ARG A 53 -27.40 -12.74 37.27
C ARG A 53 -26.11 -12.16 37.83
N VAL A 54 -26.15 -11.60 39.03
CA VAL A 54 -24.96 -11.07 39.72
C VAL A 54 -23.97 -12.20 40.02
N GLU A 55 -24.47 -13.38 40.39
CA GLU A 55 -23.65 -14.59 40.60
C GLU A 55 -22.97 -15.05 39.31
N LYS A 56 -23.70 -15.18 38.20
CA LYS A 56 -23.09 -15.49 36.88
C LYS A 56 -22.09 -14.43 36.42
N ALA A 57 -22.38 -13.15 36.66
CA ALA A 57 -21.46 -12.07 36.34
C ALA A 57 -20.19 -12.12 37.20
N LYS A 58 -20.30 -12.59 38.45
CA LYS A 58 -19.18 -12.82 39.35
C LYS A 58 -18.33 -14.00 38.89
N GLU A 59 -18.94 -15.13 38.52
CA GLU A 59 -18.22 -16.28 37.94
C GLU A 59 -17.41 -15.87 36.70
N TYR A 60 -18.05 -15.17 35.76
CA TYR A 60 -17.38 -14.68 34.56
C TYR A 60 -16.25 -13.68 34.88
N TYR A 61 -16.46 -12.81 35.87
CA TYR A 61 -15.43 -11.88 36.34
C TYR A 61 -14.22 -12.62 36.94
N ASP A 62 -14.46 -13.64 37.76
CA ASP A 62 -13.41 -14.42 38.41
C ASP A 62 -12.61 -15.23 37.38
N GLU A 63 -13.28 -15.86 36.39
CA GLU A 63 -12.61 -16.52 35.26
C GLU A 63 -11.76 -15.56 34.43
N ALA A 64 -12.32 -14.40 34.06
CA ALA A 64 -11.60 -13.38 33.30
C ALA A 64 -10.39 -12.84 34.09
N LYS A 65 -10.54 -12.68 35.41
CA LYS A 65 -9.45 -12.25 36.29
C LYS A 65 -8.31 -13.25 36.30
N ILE A 66 -8.61 -14.54 36.47
CA ILE A 66 -7.60 -15.62 36.42
C ILE A 66 -6.87 -15.60 35.06
N ALA A 67 -7.60 -15.46 33.96
CA ALA A 67 -7.01 -15.42 32.62
C ALA A 67 -6.10 -14.19 32.40
N VAL A 68 -6.49 -13.02 32.92
CA VAL A 68 -5.68 -11.80 32.86
C VAL A 68 -4.44 -11.92 33.74
N ASP A 69 -4.57 -12.44 34.96
CA ASP A 69 -3.47 -12.65 35.89
C ASP A 69 -2.44 -13.64 35.32
N ALA A 70 -2.90 -14.72 34.68
CA ALA A 70 -2.03 -15.67 33.98
C ALA A 70 -1.25 -15.01 32.83
N LYS A 71 -1.93 -14.21 31.98
CA LYS A 71 -1.27 -13.47 30.89
C LYS A 71 -0.28 -12.43 31.42
N PHE A 72 -0.63 -11.77 32.53
CA PHE A 72 0.22 -10.78 33.18
C PHE A 72 1.50 -11.41 33.69
N GLU A 73 1.41 -12.56 34.39
CA GLU A 73 2.58 -13.28 34.88
C GLU A 73 3.49 -13.76 33.75
N VAL A 74 2.93 -14.25 32.63
CA VAL A 74 3.73 -14.63 31.44
C VAL A 74 4.47 -13.41 30.88
N LYS A 75 3.80 -12.27 30.74
CA LYS A 75 4.40 -11.06 30.17
C LYS A 75 5.45 -10.45 31.10
N LYS A 76 5.21 -10.46 32.40
CA LYS A 76 6.17 -10.05 33.43
C LYS A 76 7.42 -10.90 33.35
N LYS A 77 7.28 -12.23 33.32
CA LYS A 77 8.40 -13.17 33.16
C LYS A 77 9.20 -12.87 31.89
N SER A 78 8.53 -12.70 30.75
CA SER A 78 9.18 -12.40 29.47
C SER A 78 9.96 -11.08 29.46
N ILE A 79 9.58 -10.08 30.26
CA ILE A 79 10.28 -8.79 30.34
C ILE A 79 11.44 -8.86 31.34
N THR A 80 11.26 -9.57 32.46
CA THR A 80 12.28 -9.70 33.51
C THR A 80 13.39 -10.69 33.15
N GLN A 81 13.08 -11.69 32.33
CA GLN A 81 14.07 -12.67 31.89
C GLN A 81 15.02 -12.03 30.89
N SER A 82 16.32 -12.27 31.11
CA SER A 82 17.36 -11.90 30.15
C SER A 82 17.18 -12.71 28.87
N ASN A 83 17.20 -12.03 27.72
CA ASN A 83 17.20 -12.72 26.43
C ASN A 83 18.54 -13.42 26.20
N GLU A 84 18.51 -14.57 25.53
CA GLU A 84 19.73 -15.22 25.07
C GLU A 84 20.43 -14.34 24.03
N LEU A 85 21.70 -14.05 24.30
CA LEU A 85 22.58 -13.30 23.40
C LEU A 85 23.61 -14.25 22.80
N SER A 86 24.07 -13.94 21.59
CA SER A 86 25.16 -14.70 20.97
C SER A 86 26.44 -14.60 21.82
N PRO A 87 27.28 -15.65 21.86
CA PRO A 87 28.54 -15.63 22.61
C PRO A 87 29.40 -14.41 22.25
N GLY A 88 29.87 -13.68 23.27
CA GLY A 88 30.65 -12.44 23.10
C GLY A 88 29.83 -11.15 22.98
N VAL A 89 28.50 -11.20 22.90
CA VAL A 89 27.63 -10.02 22.87
C VAL A 89 27.09 -9.73 24.27
N ILE A 90 27.42 -8.56 24.82
CA ILE A 90 27.01 -8.15 26.18
C ILE A 90 25.59 -7.55 26.17
N LYS A 91 25.24 -6.77 25.13
CA LYS A 91 23.94 -6.10 25.02
C LYS A 91 23.59 -5.87 23.55
N THR A 92 22.31 -6.04 23.21
CA THR A 92 21.76 -5.74 21.89
C THR A 92 20.71 -4.64 21.99
N VAL A 93 20.83 -3.60 21.16
CA VAL A 93 19.83 -2.53 21.04
C VAL A 93 19.27 -2.56 19.63
N LYS A 94 17.94 -2.68 19.50
CA LYS A 94 17.24 -2.62 18.21
C LYS A 94 16.53 -1.27 18.09
N VAL A 95 16.86 -0.51 17.04
CA VAL A 95 16.23 0.77 16.72
C VAL A 95 15.40 0.58 15.45
N PHE A 96 14.11 0.89 15.53
CA PHE A 96 13.21 0.85 14.37
C PHE A 96 13.08 2.25 13.79
N VAL A 97 13.33 2.37 12.49
CA VAL A 97 13.20 3.63 11.74
C VAL A 97 12.13 3.44 10.68
N ALA A 98 11.14 4.32 10.65
CA ALA A 98 10.09 4.33 9.64
C ALA A 98 10.32 5.48 8.67
N ILE A 99 10.29 5.19 7.36
CA ILE A 99 10.50 6.17 6.29
C ILE A 99 9.34 6.07 5.30
N LYS A 100 8.75 7.20 4.92
CA LYS A 100 7.76 7.28 3.85
C LYS A 100 8.46 7.66 2.54
N LYS A 101 8.55 6.72 1.59
CA LYS A 101 9.11 6.96 0.25
C LYS A 101 7.99 7.32 -0.74
N ARG A 102 8.13 8.47 -1.42
CA ARG A 102 7.19 8.92 -2.47
C ARG A 102 7.52 8.27 -3.82
N ILE A 103 6.64 8.42 -4.80
CA ILE A 103 6.92 8.02 -6.18
C ILE A 103 7.87 9.03 -6.83
N GLN A 104 8.80 8.53 -7.64
CA GLN A 104 9.76 9.37 -8.36
C GLN A 104 10.14 8.74 -9.72
N PRO A 105 10.69 9.53 -10.66
CA PRO A 105 11.25 9.00 -11.89
C PRO A 105 12.28 7.91 -11.62
N GLY A 106 12.17 6.78 -12.32
CA GLY A 106 13.00 5.59 -12.09
C GLY A 106 12.32 4.49 -11.27
N ASP A 107 11.25 4.79 -10.53
CA ASP A 107 10.46 3.76 -9.84
C ASP A 107 9.73 2.87 -10.85
N LYS A 108 9.66 1.57 -10.55
CA LYS A 108 8.98 0.59 -11.39
C LYS A 108 7.51 0.42 -10.98
N MET A 109 6.62 0.50 -11.96
CA MET A 109 5.19 0.25 -11.80
C MET A 109 4.74 -0.88 -12.73
N ALA A 110 3.59 -1.47 -12.44
CA ALA A 110 2.98 -2.49 -13.25
C ALA A 110 1.46 -2.42 -13.22
N GLY A 111 0.80 -2.76 -14.33
CA GLY A 111 -0.62 -3.12 -14.34
C GLY A 111 -0.81 -4.61 -14.01
N ARG A 112 -2.08 -5.00 -13.83
CA ARG A 112 -2.45 -6.40 -13.54
C ARG A 112 -2.24 -7.34 -14.74
N HIS A 113 -2.18 -6.80 -15.96
CA HIS A 113 -2.06 -7.55 -17.21
C HIS A 113 -0.60 -7.74 -17.68
N GLY A 114 0.36 -7.71 -16.76
CA GLY A 114 1.78 -7.96 -17.05
C GLY A 114 2.52 -6.82 -17.76
N ASN A 115 1.85 -5.70 -18.02
CA ASN A 115 2.47 -4.46 -18.48
C ASN A 115 3.30 -3.84 -17.34
N LYS A 116 4.62 -3.77 -17.53
CA LYS A 116 5.55 -3.15 -16.58
C LYS A 116 6.19 -1.94 -17.23
N GLY A 117 6.41 -0.89 -16.44
CA GLY A 117 7.03 0.34 -16.88
C GLY A 117 7.86 0.98 -15.78
N VAL A 118 8.74 1.89 -16.17
CA VAL A 118 9.46 2.77 -15.26
C VAL A 118 8.88 4.17 -15.44
N VAL A 119 8.63 4.87 -14.34
CA VAL A 119 8.16 6.27 -14.39
C VAL A 119 9.26 7.11 -15.04
N SER A 120 8.95 7.77 -16.16
CA SER A 120 9.90 8.59 -16.88
C SER A 120 9.93 10.03 -16.37
N ARG A 121 8.76 10.65 -16.20
CA ARG A 121 8.60 12.04 -15.78
C ARG A 121 7.30 12.22 -15.01
N VAL A 122 7.31 13.13 -14.04
CA VAL A 122 6.11 13.66 -13.38
C VAL A 122 5.84 15.01 -14.03
N LEU A 123 4.66 15.17 -14.65
CA LEU A 123 4.27 16.41 -15.31
C LEU A 123 3.35 17.23 -14.38
N PRO A 124 3.37 18.57 -14.52
CA PRO A 124 2.32 19.42 -13.97
C PRO A 124 0.94 19.07 -14.57
N VAL A 125 -0.13 19.38 -13.86
CA VAL A 125 -1.50 19.01 -14.25
C VAL A 125 -1.97 19.77 -15.50
N GLU A 126 -1.52 21.02 -15.65
CA GLU A 126 -1.81 21.89 -16.79
C GLU A 126 -1.21 21.39 -18.12
N ASP A 127 -0.15 20.57 -18.03
CA ASP A 127 0.52 19.98 -19.18
C ASP A 127 -0.14 18.66 -19.64
N MET A 128 -1.04 18.09 -18.84
CA MET A 128 -1.65 16.80 -19.13
C MET A 128 -2.77 16.94 -20.15
N PRO A 129 -2.95 15.94 -21.04
CA PRO A 129 -4.14 15.87 -21.87
C PRO A 129 -5.40 15.86 -21.02
N TYR A 130 -6.44 16.56 -21.48
CA TYR A 130 -7.69 16.71 -20.75
C TYR A 130 -8.91 16.37 -21.62
N MET A 131 -9.98 15.95 -20.96
CA MET A 131 -11.29 15.64 -21.55
C MET A 131 -12.09 16.91 -21.82
N GLU A 132 -13.21 16.81 -22.55
CA GLU A 132 -14.06 17.97 -22.87
C GLU A 132 -14.66 18.66 -21.62
N ASP A 133 -14.83 17.93 -20.52
CA ASP A 133 -15.26 18.46 -19.22
C ASP A 133 -14.12 19.15 -18.43
N GLY A 134 -12.90 19.19 -18.98
CA GLY A 134 -11.72 19.76 -18.34
C GLY A 134 -10.96 18.78 -17.44
N THR A 135 -11.43 17.53 -17.28
CA THR A 135 -10.77 16.54 -16.42
C THR A 135 -9.43 16.11 -17.04
N PRO A 136 -8.28 16.29 -16.36
CA PRO A 136 -6.98 15.85 -16.84
C PRO A 136 -6.81 14.33 -16.68
N VAL A 137 -5.99 13.72 -17.55
CA VAL A 137 -5.59 12.31 -17.43
C VAL A 137 -4.44 12.17 -16.43
N ASP A 138 -4.42 11.12 -15.61
CA ASP A 138 -3.34 10.87 -14.65
C ASP A 138 -2.09 10.22 -15.26
N VAL A 139 -2.27 9.25 -16.17
CA VAL A 139 -1.19 8.44 -16.71
C VAL A 139 -1.35 8.25 -18.22
N CYS A 140 -0.31 8.56 -18.99
CA CYS A 140 -0.24 8.26 -20.41
C CYS A 140 0.55 6.95 -20.66
N LEU A 141 -0.11 5.94 -21.24
CA LEU A 141 0.51 4.66 -21.59
C LEU A 141 0.74 4.54 -23.10
N ASN A 142 1.84 3.89 -23.49
CA ASN A 142 2.16 3.68 -24.90
C ASN A 142 1.33 2.53 -25.51
N PRO A 143 0.53 2.77 -26.57
CA PRO A 143 -0.32 1.74 -27.16
C PRO A 143 0.45 0.67 -27.94
N LEU A 144 1.70 0.93 -28.37
CA LEU A 144 2.49 -0.01 -29.18
C LEU A 144 2.80 -1.34 -28.47
N GLY A 145 2.79 -1.33 -27.14
CA GLY A 145 3.03 -2.55 -26.35
C GLY A 145 1.88 -3.56 -26.42
N ILE A 146 0.67 -3.12 -26.75
CA ILE A 146 -0.53 -3.96 -26.69
C ILE A 146 -0.57 -4.99 -27.83
N PRO A 147 -0.39 -4.60 -29.12
CA PRO A 147 -0.38 -5.57 -30.22
C PRO A 147 0.78 -6.55 -30.11
N SER A 148 1.96 -6.09 -29.67
CA SER A 148 3.16 -6.92 -29.58
C SER A 148 3.06 -8.00 -28.49
N ARG A 149 2.39 -7.72 -27.37
CA ARG A 149 2.28 -8.65 -26.22
C ARG A 149 0.96 -9.39 -26.14
N MET A 150 -0.01 -9.05 -27.01
CA MET A 150 -1.34 -9.65 -27.08
C MET A 150 -2.11 -9.68 -25.74
N ASN A 151 -1.81 -8.74 -24.83
CA ASN A 151 -2.48 -8.61 -23.53
C ASN A 151 -3.68 -7.65 -23.63
N ILE A 152 -4.68 -8.04 -24.43
CA ILE A 152 -5.86 -7.23 -24.77
C ILE A 152 -6.73 -6.93 -23.54
N GLY A 153 -6.68 -7.78 -22.50
CA GLY A 153 -7.44 -7.59 -21.26
C GLY A 153 -7.26 -6.23 -20.60
N GLN A 154 -6.10 -5.57 -20.78
CA GLN A 154 -5.87 -4.23 -20.23
C GLN A 154 -6.78 -3.16 -20.87
N ILE A 155 -7.15 -3.33 -22.15
CA ILE A 155 -8.07 -2.42 -22.85
C ILE A 155 -9.49 -2.64 -22.32
N LEU A 156 -9.88 -3.91 -22.15
CA LEU A 156 -11.19 -4.27 -21.59
C LEU A 156 -11.32 -3.77 -20.14
N GLU A 157 -10.25 -3.86 -19.34
CA GLU A 157 -10.18 -3.28 -17.99
C GLU A 157 -10.39 -1.76 -18.05
N ALA A 158 -9.68 -1.04 -18.93
CA ALA A 158 -9.84 0.40 -19.06
C ALA A 158 -11.26 0.81 -19.48
N HIS A 159 -11.87 0.10 -20.44
CA HIS A 159 -13.26 0.35 -20.86
C HIS A 159 -14.27 0.09 -19.74
N LEU A 160 -14.12 -1.02 -19.01
CA LEU A 160 -15.00 -1.35 -17.90
C LEU A 160 -14.80 -0.39 -16.72
N GLY A 161 -13.57 0.06 -16.48
CA GLY A 161 -13.25 1.09 -15.50
C GLY A 161 -13.85 2.45 -15.85
N LEU A 162 -13.85 2.83 -17.13
CA LEU A 162 -14.54 4.03 -17.60
C LEU A 162 -16.06 3.93 -17.37
N ALA A 163 -16.65 2.77 -17.66
CA ALA A 163 -18.07 2.54 -17.40
C ALA A 163 -18.39 2.65 -15.90
N SER A 164 -17.60 2.00 -15.04
CA SER A 164 -17.71 2.07 -13.58
C SER A 164 -17.64 3.51 -13.04
N TYR A 165 -16.72 4.31 -13.57
CA TYR A 165 -16.60 5.74 -13.24
C TYR A 165 -17.85 6.54 -13.66
N GLY A 166 -18.35 6.33 -14.88
CA GLY A 166 -19.57 7.01 -15.36
C GLY A 166 -20.81 6.68 -14.53
N LEU A 167 -20.93 5.42 -14.08
CA LEU A 167 -22.00 5.00 -13.17
C LEU A 167 -21.89 5.70 -11.81
N GLY A 168 -20.66 5.85 -11.28
CA GLY A 168 -20.39 6.59 -10.05
C GLY A 168 -20.76 8.07 -10.15
N LYS A 169 -20.30 8.76 -11.21
CA LYS A 169 -20.68 10.16 -11.51
C LYS A 169 -22.19 10.35 -11.58
N ARG A 170 -22.92 9.40 -12.19
CA ARG A 170 -24.39 9.47 -12.28
C ARG A 170 -25.07 9.33 -10.91
N ILE A 171 -24.53 8.51 -10.02
CA ILE A 171 -25.00 8.41 -8.62
C ILE A 171 -24.70 9.70 -7.86
N GLU A 172 -23.50 10.27 -8.05
CA GLU A 172 -23.09 11.55 -7.46
C GLU A 172 -24.02 12.69 -7.89
N GLU A 173 -24.27 12.85 -9.19
CA GLU A 173 -25.20 13.84 -9.74
C GLU A 173 -26.60 13.71 -9.13
N THR A 174 -27.08 12.47 -8.95
CA THR A 174 -28.39 12.21 -8.34
C THR A 174 -28.40 12.57 -6.85
N LEU A 175 -27.33 12.26 -6.13
CA LEU A 175 -27.16 12.63 -4.71
C LEU A 175 -27.15 14.15 -4.50
N GLU A 176 -26.51 14.90 -5.41
CA GLU A 176 -26.46 16.36 -5.37
C GLU A 176 -27.79 17.01 -5.72
N GLN A 177 -28.50 16.48 -6.73
CA GLN A 177 -29.79 17.02 -7.17
C GLN A 177 -30.92 16.73 -6.19
N THR A 178 -31.03 15.49 -5.71
CA THR A 178 -32.16 15.06 -4.89
C THR A 178 -31.75 14.06 -3.82
N LYS A 179 -31.83 14.45 -2.54
CA LYS A 179 -31.65 13.54 -1.38
C LYS A 179 -32.86 12.63 -1.10
N LYS A 180 -33.76 12.44 -2.06
CA LYS A 180 -34.92 11.56 -1.90
C LYS A 180 -34.50 10.13 -2.21
N VAL A 181 -34.71 9.25 -1.24
CA VAL A 181 -34.32 7.85 -1.32
C VAL A 181 -35.00 7.12 -2.48
N ALA A 182 -36.23 7.50 -2.85
CA ALA A 182 -36.93 6.89 -3.98
C ALA A 182 -36.23 7.09 -5.33
N GLU A 183 -35.66 8.27 -5.58
CA GLU A 183 -34.91 8.56 -6.82
C GLU A 183 -33.54 7.87 -6.82
N LEU A 184 -32.89 7.80 -5.66
CA LEU A 184 -31.65 7.05 -5.49
C LEU A 184 -31.85 5.54 -5.72
N ARG A 185 -32.90 4.95 -5.15
CA ARG A 185 -33.25 3.53 -5.37
C ARG A 185 -33.50 3.26 -6.85
N LYS A 186 -34.22 4.14 -7.54
CA LYS A 186 -34.44 4.01 -8.99
C LYS A 186 -33.12 4.06 -9.78
N THR A 187 -32.23 4.98 -9.42
CA THR A 187 -30.91 5.10 -10.06
C THR A 187 -30.06 3.86 -9.80
N LEU A 188 -30.03 3.35 -8.57
CA LEU A 188 -29.34 2.12 -8.23
C LEU A 188 -29.92 0.90 -8.97
N GLU A 189 -31.25 0.83 -9.14
CA GLU A 189 -31.89 -0.22 -9.92
C GLU A 189 -31.44 -0.18 -11.39
N GLU A 190 -31.38 1.02 -11.98
CA GLU A 190 -30.85 1.21 -13.34
C GLU A 190 -29.35 0.87 -13.44
N VAL A 191 -28.55 1.11 -12.41
CA VAL A 191 -27.11 0.83 -12.40
C VAL A 191 -26.81 -0.66 -12.20
N TYR A 192 -27.45 -1.31 -11.23
CA TYR A 192 -27.15 -2.70 -10.86
C TYR A 192 -27.91 -3.74 -11.68
N ASN A 193 -29.18 -3.49 -12.00
CA ASN A 193 -30.09 -4.51 -12.49
C ASN A 193 -30.41 -4.39 -13.98
N SER A 194 -29.82 -3.43 -14.69
CA SER A 194 -30.02 -3.24 -16.14
C SER A 194 -29.18 -4.18 -17.00
N VAL A 195 -27.96 -4.50 -16.59
CA VAL A 195 -26.99 -5.28 -17.37
C VAL A 195 -26.57 -6.53 -16.60
N GLY A 196 -26.62 -7.68 -17.26
CA GLY A 196 -26.25 -8.97 -16.70
C GLY A 196 -27.41 -9.73 -16.03
N ASN A 197 -27.11 -10.98 -15.64
CA ASN A 197 -28.10 -11.92 -15.09
C ASN A 197 -28.17 -11.92 -13.56
N LYS A 198 -27.28 -11.17 -12.89
CA LYS A 198 -27.25 -11.07 -11.44
C LYS A 198 -28.09 -9.88 -11.01
N LYS A 199 -29.18 -10.16 -10.30
CA LYS A 199 -30.04 -9.13 -9.71
C LYS A 199 -29.61 -8.87 -8.27
N VAL A 200 -29.45 -7.61 -7.92
CA VAL A 200 -29.21 -7.14 -6.55
C VAL A 200 -30.55 -6.75 -5.95
N ASP A 201 -30.85 -7.29 -4.77
CA ASP A 201 -32.08 -6.96 -4.04
C ASP A 201 -31.89 -5.70 -3.20
N LEU A 202 -32.27 -4.56 -3.79
CA LEU A 202 -32.18 -3.24 -3.16
C LEU A 202 -33.32 -2.99 -2.16
N GLU A 203 -34.43 -3.73 -2.23
CA GLU A 203 -35.59 -3.57 -1.34
C GLU A 203 -35.29 -4.06 0.08
N SER A 204 -34.32 -4.96 0.22
CA SER A 204 -33.85 -5.44 1.53
C SER A 204 -33.13 -4.38 2.38
N LEU A 205 -32.62 -3.32 1.74
CA LEU A 205 -31.85 -2.26 2.40
C LEU A 205 -32.77 -1.21 3.01
N SER A 206 -32.44 -0.75 4.21
CA SER A 206 -33.08 0.42 4.82
C SER A 206 -32.68 1.73 4.12
N ASP A 207 -33.45 2.80 4.35
CA ASP A 207 -33.19 4.09 3.72
C ASP A 207 -31.84 4.71 4.12
N GLU A 208 -31.39 4.48 5.36
CA GLU A 208 -30.07 4.89 5.83
C GLU A 208 -28.94 4.08 5.15
N GLU A 209 -29.16 2.78 4.96
CA GLU A 209 -28.21 1.91 4.24
C GLU A 209 -28.10 2.28 2.76
N VAL A 210 -29.19 2.71 2.12
CA VAL A 210 -29.16 3.18 0.72
C VAL A 210 -28.36 4.47 0.61
N LEU A 211 -28.55 5.42 1.52
CA LEU A 211 -27.79 6.67 1.51
C LEU A 211 -26.28 6.41 1.71
N THR A 212 -25.93 5.58 2.68
CA THR A 212 -24.53 5.21 2.93
C THR A 212 -23.92 4.43 1.77
N LEU A 213 -24.70 3.57 1.11
CA LEU A 213 -24.28 2.88 -0.11
C LEU A 213 -23.98 3.87 -1.24
N CYS A 214 -24.90 4.80 -1.54
CA CYS A 214 -24.68 5.79 -2.59
C CYS A 214 -23.44 6.67 -2.31
N GLU A 215 -23.23 7.10 -1.07
CA GLU A 215 -22.03 7.87 -0.67
C GLU A 215 -20.72 7.10 -0.92
N ASN A 216 -20.73 5.77 -0.75
CA ASN A 216 -19.57 4.92 -1.02
C ASN A 216 -19.34 4.68 -2.52
N LEU A 217 -20.37 4.83 -3.37
CA LEU A 217 -20.32 4.51 -4.80
C LEU A 217 -20.03 5.72 -5.70
N LYS A 218 -19.95 6.94 -5.15
CA LYS A 218 -19.69 8.17 -5.93
C LYS A 218 -18.40 8.13 -6.74
N ASP A 219 -17.33 7.54 -6.18
CA ASP A 219 -16.03 7.46 -6.84
C ASP A 219 -16.01 6.40 -7.98
N GLY A 220 -17.05 5.56 -8.05
CA GLY A 220 -17.20 4.50 -9.05
C GLY A 220 -17.86 3.25 -8.47
N VAL A 221 -18.65 2.57 -9.29
CA VAL A 221 -19.35 1.33 -8.90
C VAL A 221 -18.43 0.13 -9.07
N PRO A 222 -18.04 -0.61 -8.01
CA PRO A 222 -17.14 -1.75 -8.14
C PRO A 222 -17.78 -2.87 -8.97
N ILE A 223 -17.04 -3.37 -9.96
CA ILE A 223 -17.50 -4.44 -10.85
C ILE A 223 -16.65 -5.69 -10.60
N ALA A 224 -17.32 -6.82 -10.39
CA ALA A 224 -16.68 -8.12 -10.24
C ALA A 224 -16.81 -8.94 -11.53
N THR A 225 -15.69 -9.20 -12.19
CA THR A 225 -15.60 -10.12 -13.34
C THR A 225 -14.83 -11.38 -12.95
N PRO A 226 -15.47 -12.55 -12.91
CA PRO A 226 -14.80 -13.83 -12.71
C PRO A 226 -13.72 -14.10 -13.77
N VAL A 227 -12.74 -14.94 -13.43
CA VAL A 227 -11.57 -15.21 -14.29
C VAL A 227 -11.96 -15.90 -15.61
N PHE A 228 -12.91 -16.84 -15.58
CA PHE A 228 -13.31 -17.63 -16.75
C PHE A 228 -14.73 -17.35 -17.27
N ASP A 229 -15.56 -16.69 -16.47
CA ASP A 229 -16.94 -16.31 -16.82
C ASP A 229 -17.11 -14.80 -16.60
N GLY A 230 -16.31 -14.03 -17.34
CA GLY A 230 -16.21 -12.57 -17.22
C GLY A 230 -17.29 -11.82 -18.01
N ALA A 231 -17.32 -10.49 -17.84
CA ALA A 231 -18.20 -9.62 -18.60
C ALA A 231 -17.94 -9.71 -20.11
N LYS A 232 -19.01 -9.75 -20.91
CA LYS A 232 -18.91 -9.75 -22.37
C LYS A 232 -18.78 -8.32 -22.89
N GLU A 233 -18.33 -8.18 -24.13
CA GLU A 233 -18.20 -6.87 -24.77
C GLU A 233 -19.54 -6.14 -24.89
N GLU A 234 -20.64 -6.89 -25.09
CA GLU A 234 -22.01 -6.34 -25.12
C GLU A 234 -22.41 -5.73 -23.77
N ASP A 235 -22.02 -6.37 -22.66
CA ASP A 235 -22.26 -5.86 -21.31
C ASP A 235 -21.47 -4.56 -21.09
N ILE A 236 -20.19 -4.54 -21.45
CA ILE A 236 -19.32 -3.35 -21.33
C ILE A 236 -19.89 -2.18 -22.14
N LYS A 237 -20.31 -2.43 -23.39
CA LYS A 237 -20.94 -1.42 -24.25
C LYS A 237 -22.23 -0.88 -23.66
N SER A 238 -23.02 -1.73 -23.02
CA SER A 238 -24.28 -1.34 -22.37
C SER A 238 -24.02 -0.48 -21.14
N LEU A 239 -23.06 -0.87 -20.30
CA LEU A 239 -22.65 -0.08 -19.12
C LEU A 239 -22.05 1.28 -19.52
N LEU A 240 -21.22 1.33 -20.56
CA LEU A 240 -20.68 2.59 -21.09
C LEU A 240 -21.80 3.56 -21.51
N LYS A 241 -22.85 3.06 -22.16
CA LYS A 241 -24.01 3.89 -22.55
C LYS A 241 -24.77 4.41 -21.34
N ILE A 242 -24.96 3.59 -20.30
CA ILE A 242 -25.65 4.01 -19.06
C ILE A 242 -24.84 5.10 -18.34
N GLY A 243 -23.52 5.00 -18.38
CA GLY A 243 -22.58 5.99 -17.85
C GLY A 243 -22.34 7.21 -18.74
N GLY A 244 -23.07 7.35 -19.86
CA GLY A 244 -22.98 8.53 -20.73
C GLY A 244 -21.79 8.57 -21.70
N PHE A 245 -21.08 7.46 -21.89
CA PHE A 245 -19.91 7.38 -22.76
C PHE A 245 -20.19 6.67 -24.09
N ALA A 246 -19.32 6.89 -25.07
CA ALA A 246 -19.34 6.18 -26.34
C ALA A 246 -19.06 4.68 -26.15
N SER A 247 -19.71 3.83 -26.93
CA SER A 247 -19.62 2.37 -26.80
C SER A 247 -18.24 1.77 -27.13
N ASN A 248 -17.35 2.56 -27.73
CA ASN A 248 -15.98 2.13 -28.04
C ASN A 248 -14.97 2.51 -26.94
N GLY A 249 -15.39 3.20 -25.87
CA GLY A 249 -14.49 3.65 -24.79
C GLY A 249 -13.45 4.68 -25.23
N GLN A 250 -13.67 5.32 -26.37
CA GLN A 250 -12.79 6.34 -26.92
C GLN A 250 -13.46 7.71 -26.83
N MET A 251 -12.68 8.73 -26.52
CA MET A 251 -13.15 10.10 -26.41
C MET A 251 -12.15 11.08 -27.02
N LYS A 252 -12.63 12.30 -27.26
CA LYS A 252 -11.81 13.37 -27.81
C LYS A 252 -11.03 13.99 -26.65
N LEU A 253 -9.71 14.06 -26.81
CA LEU A 253 -8.83 14.71 -25.86
C LEU A 253 -8.25 15.99 -26.46
N PHE A 254 -7.86 16.90 -25.58
CA PHE A 254 -7.19 18.15 -25.91
C PHE A 254 -5.79 18.15 -25.28
N ASP A 255 -4.82 18.70 -26.01
CA ASP A 255 -3.46 18.87 -25.52
C ASP A 255 -3.41 20.00 -24.48
N GLY A 256 -3.00 19.70 -23.25
CA GLY A 256 -2.90 20.67 -22.16
C GLY A 256 -1.97 21.85 -22.47
N ARG A 257 -0.98 21.67 -23.36
CA ARG A 257 -0.01 22.71 -23.68
C ARG A 257 -0.49 23.71 -24.72
N THR A 258 -1.26 23.25 -25.69
CA THR A 258 -1.69 24.05 -26.84
C THR A 258 -3.18 24.36 -26.84
N GLY A 259 -3.97 23.60 -26.09
CA GLY A 259 -5.43 23.63 -26.10
C GLY A 259 -6.07 23.04 -27.36
N GLN A 260 -5.28 22.50 -28.29
CA GLN A 260 -5.78 21.93 -29.53
C GLN A 260 -6.26 20.50 -29.32
N SER A 261 -7.30 20.09 -30.05
CA SER A 261 -7.78 18.71 -30.00
C SER A 261 -6.90 17.77 -30.81
N PHE A 262 -6.71 16.54 -30.33
CA PHE A 262 -6.06 15.49 -31.13
C PHE A 262 -6.92 15.06 -32.33
N ASP A 263 -6.25 14.66 -33.41
CA ASP A 263 -6.90 14.24 -34.66
C ASP A 263 -7.73 12.96 -34.51
N ARG A 264 -7.31 12.06 -33.60
CA ARG A 264 -7.96 10.77 -33.36
C ARG A 264 -8.46 10.69 -31.93
N HIS A 265 -9.63 10.08 -31.77
CA HIS A 265 -10.15 9.71 -30.45
C HIS A 265 -9.20 8.73 -29.77
N VAL A 266 -9.02 8.92 -28.47
CA VAL A 266 -8.09 8.14 -27.65
C VAL A 266 -8.90 7.32 -26.66
N THR A 267 -8.47 6.08 -26.42
CA THR A 267 -9.05 5.25 -25.35
C THR A 267 -8.65 5.84 -23.99
N VAL A 268 -9.65 6.19 -23.20
CA VAL A 268 -9.49 6.73 -21.84
C VAL A 268 -10.27 5.83 -20.90
N GLY A 269 -9.75 5.59 -19.71
CA GLY A 269 -10.43 4.78 -18.73
C GLY A 269 -9.58 4.50 -17.51
N TYR A 270 -10.17 3.81 -16.55
CA TYR A 270 -9.53 3.51 -15.28
C TYR A 270 -8.92 2.11 -15.30
N MET A 271 -7.59 2.05 -15.19
CA MET A 271 -6.84 0.81 -15.11
C MET A 271 -6.19 0.70 -13.73
N TYR A 272 -6.24 -0.48 -13.11
CA TYR A 272 -5.68 -0.67 -11.78
C TYR A 272 -4.15 -0.84 -11.86
N MET A 273 -3.42 0.18 -11.41
CA MET A 273 -1.96 0.26 -11.44
C MET A 273 -1.34 0.00 -10.06
N LEU A 274 -0.25 -0.77 -10.05
CA LEU A 274 0.48 -1.18 -8.86
C LEU A 274 1.89 -0.59 -8.87
N LYS A 275 2.35 -0.14 -7.70
CA LYS A 275 3.76 0.19 -7.45
C LYS A 275 4.52 -1.06 -7.03
N LEU A 276 5.61 -1.39 -7.71
CA LEU A 276 6.45 -2.54 -7.35
C LEU A 276 7.51 -2.14 -6.31
N ASP A 277 7.97 -3.10 -5.53
CA ASP A 277 9.10 -2.94 -4.60
C ASP A 277 10.47 -2.95 -5.33
N HIS A 278 10.53 -2.17 -6.41
CA HIS A 278 11.68 -1.98 -7.26
C HIS A 278 11.93 -0.48 -7.38
N LEU A 279 12.33 0.11 -6.26
CA LEU A 279 12.56 1.54 -6.10
C LEU A 279 13.92 1.94 -6.68
N VAL A 280 14.00 3.14 -7.22
CA VAL A 280 15.25 3.65 -7.80
C VAL A 280 16.32 3.90 -6.73
N ASP A 281 15.93 4.40 -5.56
CA ASP A 281 16.85 4.69 -4.43
C ASP A 281 17.65 3.46 -4.00
N ASP A 282 17.01 2.29 -4.07
CA ASP A 282 17.64 1.04 -3.64
C ASP A 282 18.62 0.52 -4.70
N LYS A 283 18.47 0.94 -5.96
CA LYS A 283 19.31 0.54 -7.10
C LYS A 283 20.45 1.50 -7.41
N MET A 284 20.27 2.80 -7.18
CA MET A 284 21.32 3.78 -7.44
C MET A 284 22.49 3.55 -6.47
N HIS A 285 23.69 3.40 -7.01
CA HIS A 285 24.92 3.24 -6.26
C HIS A 285 26.10 3.76 -7.09
N ALA A 286 26.98 4.50 -6.46
CA ALA A 286 28.20 5.01 -7.07
C ALA A 286 29.35 4.94 -6.05
N ARG A 287 30.56 4.74 -6.57
CA ARG A 287 31.79 4.65 -5.78
C ARG A 287 32.90 5.39 -6.50
N SER A 288 33.69 6.17 -5.76
CA SER A 288 35.00 6.66 -6.19
C SER A 288 36.10 5.72 -5.67
N THR A 289 36.34 5.72 -4.37
CA THR A 289 37.29 4.85 -3.66
C THR A 289 36.59 4.16 -2.49
N GLY A 290 37.10 3.01 -2.03
CA GLY A 290 36.59 2.38 -0.81
C GLY A 290 37.47 1.24 -0.33
N SER A 291 36.88 0.30 0.41
CA SER A 291 37.57 -0.89 0.92
C SER A 291 37.88 -1.91 -0.17
N TYR A 292 38.99 -2.60 0.03
CA TYR A 292 39.55 -3.63 -0.86
C TYR A 292 39.64 -4.97 -0.14
N SER A 293 39.64 -6.05 -0.91
CA SER A 293 39.88 -7.41 -0.42
C SER A 293 41.31 -7.54 0.09
N LEU A 294 41.50 -8.26 1.20
CA LEU A 294 42.83 -8.52 1.75
C LEU A 294 43.67 -9.43 0.85
N VAL A 295 43.04 -10.36 0.14
CA VAL A 295 43.74 -11.37 -0.67
C VAL A 295 44.13 -10.81 -2.03
N THR A 296 43.15 -10.35 -2.82
CA THR A 296 43.38 -9.94 -4.22
C THR A 296 43.60 -8.45 -4.39
N GLN A 297 43.46 -7.65 -3.32
CA GLN A 297 43.51 -6.18 -3.37
C GLN A 297 42.48 -5.52 -4.30
N GLN A 298 41.50 -6.28 -4.79
CA GLN A 298 40.41 -5.78 -5.63
C GLN A 298 39.32 -5.09 -4.79
N PRO A 299 38.58 -4.12 -5.36
CA PRO A 299 37.44 -3.51 -4.70
C PRO A 299 36.41 -4.55 -4.25
N LEU A 300 35.84 -4.39 -3.04
CA LEU A 300 34.76 -5.28 -2.57
C LEU A 300 33.51 -5.17 -3.47
N GLY A 301 32.65 -6.19 -3.43
CA GLY A 301 31.39 -6.23 -4.18
C GLY A 301 30.17 -5.82 -3.34
N GLY A 302 29.14 -5.31 -4.00
CA GLY A 302 27.82 -5.06 -3.40
C GLY A 302 27.67 -3.70 -2.70
N LYS A 303 26.47 -3.10 -2.83
CA LYS A 303 26.14 -1.76 -2.32
C LYS A 303 26.41 -1.59 -0.82
N ALA A 304 26.13 -2.61 -0.01
CA ALA A 304 26.28 -2.55 1.45
C ALA A 304 27.74 -2.31 1.90
N GLN A 305 28.72 -2.76 1.12
CA GLN A 305 30.16 -2.60 1.40
C GLN A 305 30.77 -1.46 0.59
N PHE A 306 29.92 -0.56 0.07
CA PHE A 306 30.31 0.44 -0.92
C PHE A 306 30.96 -0.16 -2.17
N GLY A 307 30.65 -1.40 -2.55
CA GLY A 307 31.40 -2.16 -3.54
C GLY A 307 31.48 -1.55 -4.95
N GLY A 308 32.48 -1.98 -5.73
CA GLY A 308 32.65 -1.60 -7.13
C GLY A 308 31.77 -2.43 -8.06
N GLN A 309 31.48 -1.92 -9.26
CA GLN A 309 30.83 -2.70 -10.30
C GLN A 309 31.83 -3.69 -10.89
N ARG A 310 31.40 -4.93 -11.07
CA ARG A 310 32.22 -5.94 -11.73
C ARG A 310 32.37 -5.59 -13.21
N PHE A 311 33.61 -5.41 -13.65
CA PHE A 311 33.98 -5.38 -15.05
C PHE A 311 34.25 -6.81 -15.52
N GLY A 312 33.36 -7.37 -16.32
CA GLY A 312 33.39 -8.77 -16.72
C GLY A 312 34.22 -9.02 -17.98
N GLU A 313 34.34 -10.31 -18.31
CA GLU A 313 35.09 -10.77 -19.47
C GLU A 313 34.49 -10.27 -20.79
N MET A 314 33.16 -10.24 -20.91
CA MET A 314 32.49 -9.74 -22.11
C MET A 314 32.73 -8.24 -22.33
N GLU A 315 32.80 -7.44 -21.25
CA GLU A 315 33.13 -6.02 -21.36
C GLU A 315 34.60 -5.80 -21.76
N VAL A 316 35.51 -6.68 -21.32
CA VAL A 316 36.91 -6.68 -21.78
C VAL A 316 36.99 -6.98 -23.28
N TRP A 317 36.29 -8.01 -23.77
CA TRP A 317 36.25 -8.33 -25.20
C TRP A 317 35.69 -7.19 -26.04
N ALA A 318 34.67 -6.49 -25.54
CA ALA A 318 34.15 -5.31 -26.20
C ALA A 318 35.22 -4.23 -26.37
N LEU A 319 35.99 -3.91 -25.32
CA LEU A 319 37.09 -2.93 -25.42
C LEU A 319 38.23 -3.39 -26.34
N GLN A 320 38.54 -4.69 -26.35
CA GLN A 320 39.53 -5.26 -27.27
C GLN A 320 39.08 -5.12 -28.73
N ALA A 321 37.80 -5.37 -29.04
CA ALA A 321 37.25 -5.21 -30.38
C ALA A 321 37.34 -3.75 -30.87
N TYR A 322 37.21 -2.77 -29.98
CA TYR A 322 37.42 -1.35 -30.29
C TYR A 322 38.90 -0.95 -30.40
N GLY A 323 39.85 -1.82 -30.01
CA GLY A 323 41.26 -1.47 -29.93
C GLY A 323 41.59 -0.47 -28.82
N ALA A 324 40.73 -0.35 -27.80
CA ALA A 324 40.85 0.64 -26.72
C ALA A 324 41.89 0.21 -25.65
N ALA A 325 43.13 0.03 -26.07
CA ALA A 325 44.21 -0.54 -25.25
C ALA A 325 44.49 0.27 -23.97
N TYR A 326 44.52 1.61 -24.05
CA TYR A 326 44.77 2.47 -22.88
C TYR A 326 43.63 2.43 -21.87
N THR A 327 42.37 2.45 -22.35
CA THR A 327 41.17 2.33 -21.50
C THR A 327 41.12 0.98 -20.81
N LEU A 328 41.41 -0.10 -21.54
CA LEU A 328 41.44 -1.43 -20.95
C LEU A 328 42.54 -1.56 -19.90
N ARG A 329 43.74 -1.02 -20.19
CA ARG A 329 44.87 -1.04 -19.26
C ARG A 329 44.54 -0.30 -17.96
N GLU A 330 43.94 0.89 -18.02
CA GLU A 330 43.59 1.61 -16.77
C GLU A 330 42.50 0.92 -15.95
N MET A 331 41.53 0.26 -16.61
CA MET A 331 40.42 -0.43 -15.94
C MET A 331 40.91 -1.68 -15.19
N LEU A 332 41.87 -2.40 -15.78
CA LEU A 332 42.39 -3.64 -15.20
C LEU A 332 43.49 -3.43 -14.16
N THR A 333 44.17 -2.27 -14.13
CA THR A 333 45.31 -2.03 -13.22
C THR A 333 45.01 -0.94 -12.19
N VAL A 334 45.26 0.32 -12.52
CA VAL A 334 45.24 1.46 -11.58
C VAL A 334 43.86 1.77 -10.99
N LYS A 335 42.78 1.28 -11.62
CA LYS A 335 41.40 1.37 -11.09
C LYS A 335 40.97 0.15 -10.27
N SER A 336 41.78 -0.91 -10.24
CA SER A 336 41.47 -2.20 -9.59
C SER A 336 42.50 -2.55 -8.52
N ASP A 337 43.52 -3.35 -8.85
CA ASP A 337 44.38 -4.08 -7.93
C ASP A 337 45.87 -3.70 -8.03
N ASP A 338 46.22 -2.65 -8.78
CA ASP A 338 47.54 -2.01 -8.66
C ASP A 338 47.57 -1.10 -7.41
N ILE A 339 48.16 -1.61 -6.33
CA ILE A 339 48.19 -0.97 -4.99
C ILE A 339 48.91 0.39 -5.04
N ALA A 340 50.04 0.46 -5.73
CA ALA A 340 50.84 1.68 -5.83
C ALA A 340 50.24 2.64 -6.86
N GLY A 341 49.82 2.11 -8.01
CA GLY A 341 49.24 2.85 -9.12
C GLY A 341 47.94 3.56 -8.75
N ARG A 342 47.02 2.91 -8.00
CA ARG A 342 45.76 3.54 -7.58
C ARG A 342 45.99 4.78 -6.71
N SER A 343 46.92 4.70 -5.76
CA SER A 343 47.25 5.79 -4.83
C SER A 343 47.91 6.96 -5.57
N LYS A 344 48.83 6.65 -6.49
CA LYS A 344 49.52 7.64 -7.32
C LYS A 344 48.55 8.31 -8.29
N MET A 345 47.66 7.54 -8.91
CA MET A 345 46.65 8.05 -9.83
C MET A 345 45.68 9.00 -9.13
N TYR A 346 45.20 8.65 -7.94
CA TYR A 346 44.37 9.54 -7.14
C TYR A 346 45.08 10.87 -6.84
N LYS A 347 46.35 10.82 -6.38
CA LYS A 347 47.15 12.02 -6.14
C LYS A 347 47.35 12.85 -7.40
N ASN A 348 47.62 12.22 -8.53
CA ASN A 348 47.81 12.90 -9.81
C ASN A 348 46.54 13.64 -10.27
N ILE A 349 45.36 13.04 -10.08
CA ILE A 349 44.06 13.69 -10.38
C ILE A 349 43.87 14.93 -9.50
N VAL A 350 44.15 14.82 -8.19
CA VAL A 350 44.03 15.95 -7.25
C VAL A 350 45.05 17.06 -7.55
N ASP A 351 46.28 16.70 -7.90
CA ASP A 351 47.37 17.63 -8.23
C ASP A 351 47.26 18.21 -9.65
N GLY A 352 46.30 17.75 -10.47
CA GLY A 352 46.16 18.16 -11.87
C GLY A 352 47.28 17.67 -12.80
N LYS A 353 47.98 16.58 -12.43
CA LYS A 353 49.08 15.99 -13.20
C LYS A 353 48.60 14.82 -14.06
N LEU A 354 49.01 14.78 -15.33
CA LEU A 354 48.58 13.76 -16.30
C LEU A 354 49.60 12.63 -16.47
N THR A 355 50.15 12.11 -15.36
CA THR A 355 51.12 11.00 -15.41
C THR A 355 50.48 9.69 -14.95
N MET A 356 50.71 8.61 -15.70
CA MET A 356 50.21 7.27 -15.35
C MET A 356 51.37 6.27 -15.41
N ASN A 357 51.69 5.67 -14.27
CA ASN A 357 52.57 4.52 -14.20
C ASN A 357 51.71 3.31 -13.82
N VAL A 358 51.94 2.19 -14.50
CA VAL A 358 51.20 0.95 -14.30
C VAL A 358 52.20 -0.10 -13.86
N ASP A 359 51.89 -0.78 -12.77
CA ASP A 359 52.62 -1.98 -12.33
C ASP A 359 51.80 -3.25 -12.62
N VAL A 360 52.40 -4.42 -12.36
CA VAL A 360 51.72 -5.71 -12.48
C VAL A 360 50.58 -5.79 -11.45
N PRO A 361 49.36 -6.21 -11.85
CA PRO A 361 48.24 -6.43 -10.95
C PRO A 361 48.58 -7.39 -9.81
N GLU A 362 48.12 -7.09 -8.59
CA GLU A 362 48.39 -7.96 -7.44
C GLU A 362 47.73 -9.34 -7.59
N SER A 363 46.59 -9.42 -8.29
CA SER A 363 45.94 -10.69 -8.62
C SER A 363 46.83 -11.63 -9.44
N PHE A 364 47.75 -11.10 -10.25
CA PHE A 364 48.73 -11.89 -10.99
C PHE A 364 49.88 -12.38 -10.11
N ASN A 365 50.27 -11.62 -9.07
CA ASN A 365 51.28 -12.04 -8.09
C ASN A 365 50.75 -13.14 -7.15
N VAL A 366 49.43 -13.16 -6.93
CA VAL A 366 48.75 -14.19 -6.12
C VAL A 366 48.59 -15.52 -6.87
N LEU A 367 48.53 -15.47 -8.21
CA LEU A 367 48.50 -16.65 -9.09
C LEU A 367 49.87 -17.33 -9.13
#